data_AF-A0A529JZG2-F1
#
_entry.id   AF-A0A529JZG2-F1
#
_cell.length_a   1.000
_cell.length_b   1.000
_cell.length_c   1.000
_cell.angle_alpha   90.00
_cell.angle_beta   90.00
_cell.angle_gamma   90.00
#
_symmetry.space_group_name_H-M   'P 1'
#
loop_
_entity.id
_entity.type
_entity.pdbx_description
1 polymer ?
#
loop_
_entity_poly.entity_id
_entity_poly.type
_entity_poly.pdbx_seq_one_letter_code
_entity_poly.pdbx_strand_id
1 'polypeptide(L)'
;MKTVLCYGDSLTWGYDAASLDRHPLKDRWPSVLQATLGGDIQVIAEGLNGRTTAFDDHLAGADRNGARVLPTVLMTHAPLDLIVIMLGSNDMKPWIHGNPVAAKQGIQRLIE
;
A
#
# COMPACT_ATOMS: atom_id res chain seq x y z
N MET A 1 11.40 -7.51 -18.90
CA MET A 1 11.00 -7.61 -17.49
C MET A 1 9.97 -6.52 -17.23
N LYS A 2 8.78 -6.87 -16.75
CA LYS A 2 7.70 -5.94 -16.43
C LYS A 2 7.71 -5.64 -14.93
N THR A 3 7.46 -4.40 -14.52
CA THR A 3 7.53 -4.02 -13.10
C THR A 3 6.15 -3.67 -12.56
N VAL A 4 5.76 -4.33 -11.45
CA VAL A 4 4.48 -4.13 -10.76
C VAL A 4 4.72 -3.56 -9.37
N LEU A 5 4.16 -2.39 -9.08
CA LEU A 5 4.18 -1.79 -7.76
C LEU A 5 2.92 -2.17 -6.98
N CYS A 6 3.08 -2.76 -5.79
CA CYS A 6 1.99 -3.04 -4.85
C CYS A 6 1.99 -1.97 -3.75
N TYR A 7 1.17 -0.93 -3.90
CA TYR A 7 1.07 0.20 -2.98
C TYR A 7 -0.08 0.00 -1.99
N GLY A 8 0.23 -0.15 -0.71
CA GLY A 8 -0.81 -0.46 0.28
C GLY A 8 -0.44 -0.15 1.72
N ASP A 9 -1.26 -0.66 2.63
CA ASP A 9 -1.10 -0.48 4.07
C ASP A 9 -0.48 -1.73 4.76
N SER A 10 -0.84 -1.97 6.02
CA SER A 10 -0.42 -3.14 6.80
C SER A 10 -0.80 -4.47 6.16
N LEU A 11 -1.90 -4.53 5.41
CA LEU A 11 -2.30 -5.74 4.69
C LEU A 11 -1.30 -6.08 3.57
N THR A 12 -0.67 -5.06 2.98
CA THR A 12 0.39 -5.23 1.98
C THR A 12 1.76 -5.40 2.60
N TRP A 13 2.03 -4.73 3.72
CA TRP A 13 3.25 -4.96 4.49
C TRP A 13 3.33 -6.40 5.03
N GLY A 14 2.17 -6.98 5.36
CA GLY A 14 2.00 -8.32 5.90
C GLY A 14 1.96 -8.33 7.42
N TYR A 15 1.11 -7.52 8.04
CA TYR A 15 0.95 -7.51 9.50
C TYR A 15 0.25 -8.78 9.98
N ASP A 16 0.90 -9.50 10.89
CA ASP A 16 0.37 -10.69 11.54
C ASP A 16 -0.24 -10.33 12.89
N ALA A 17 -1.57 -10.38 12.98
CA ALA A 17 -2.29 -10.06 14.21
C ALA A 17 -2.09 -11.08 15.33
N ALA A 18 -1.67 -12.31 15.03
CA ALA A 18 -1.44 -13.34 16.05
C ALA A 18 -0.12 -13.14 16.78
N SER A 19 0.95 -12.83 16.04
CA SER A 19 2.28 -12.58 16.60
C SER A 19 2.56 -11.10 16.90
N LEU A 20 1.71 -10.19 16.43
CA LEU A 20 1.91 -8.74 16.44
C LEU A 20 3.17 -8.28 15.67
N ASP A 21 3.63 -9.10 14.73
CA ASP A 21 4.83 -8.87 13.92
C ASP A 21 4.49 -8.94 12.42
N ARG A 22 5.47 -9.26 11.58
CA ARG A 22 5.36 -9.37 10.13
C ARG A 22 5.30 -10.81 9.69
N HIS A 23 4.33 -11.13 8.83
CA HIS A 23 4.30 -12.41 8.12
C HIS A 23 5.64 -12.68 7.40
N PRO A 24 6.08 -13.96 7.35
CA PRO A 24 7.24 -14.35 6.57
C PRO A 24 7.14 -13.86 5.13
N LEU A 25 8.27 -13.55 4.50
CA LEU A 25 8.30 -12.94 3.17
C LEU A 25 7.43 -13.70 2.16
N LYS A 26 7.55 -15.03 2.12
CA LYS A 26 6.81 -15.90 1.19
C LYS A 26 5.28 -15.87 1.37
N ASP A 27 4.79 -15.46 2.53
CA ASP A 27 3.35 -15.48 2.87
C ASP A 27 2.69 -14.11 2.61
N ARG A 28 3.48 -13.08 2.28
CA ARG A 28 2.95 -11.77 1.92
C ARG A 28 2.40 -11.82 0.50
N TRP A 29 1.20 -11.25 0.29
CA TRP A 29 0.53 -11.35 -1.01
C TRP A 29 1.35 -10.82 -2.20
N PRO A 30 2.21 -9.78 -2.11
CA PRO A 30 3.06 -9.38 -3.24
C PRO A 30 4.11 -10.44 -3.59
N SER A 31 4.61 -11.18 -2.60
CA SER A 31 5.57 -12.27 -2.80
C SER A 31 4.91 -13.52 -3.36
N VAL A 32 3.68 -13.83 -2.93
CA VAL A 32 2.86 -14.89 -3.56
C VAL A 32 2.56 -14.53 -5.02
N LEU A 33 2.23 -13.26 -5.30
CA LEU A 33 2.02 -12.76 -6.66
C LEU A 33 3.29 -12.92 -7.51
N GLN A 34 4.45 -12.50 -7.00
CA GLN A 34 5.75 -12.67 -7.66
C GLN A 34 6.04 -14.14 -8.00
N ALA A 35 5.83 -15.05 -7.06
CA ALA A 35 6.06 -16.48 -7.27
C ALA A 35 5.11 -17.08 -8.31
N THR A 36 3.87 -16.58 -8.37
CA THR A 36 2.85 -17.04 -9.33
C THR A 36 3.12 -16.54 -10.75
N LEU A 37 3.55 -15.28 -10.88
CA LEU A 37 3.79 -14.63 -12.17
C LEU A 37 5.12 -15.04 -12.82
N GLY A 38 6.09 -15.50 -12.03
CA GLY A 38 7.38 -15.97 -12.52
C GLY A 38 8.40 -14.86 -12.80
N GLY A 39 9.52 -15.23 -13.43
CA GLY A 39 10.73 -14.39 -13.52
C GLY A 39 10.66 -13.21 -14.49
N ASP A 40 9.67 -13.17 -15.38
CA ASP A 40 9.52 -12.07 -16.35
C ASP A 40 8.91 -10.80 -15.74
N ILE A 41 8.39 -10.91 -14.52
CA ILE A 41 7.72 -9.85 -13.78
C ILE A 41 8.48 -9.60 -12.48
N GLN A 42 8.76 -8.34 -12.17
CA GLN A 42 9.29 -7.89 -10.88
C GLN A 42 8.15 -7.25 -10.08
N VAL A 43 7.87 -7.77 -8.90
CA VAL A 43 6.87 -7.20 -7.97
C VAL A 43 7.58 -6.45 -6.85
N ILE A 44 7.22 -5.18 -6.66
CA ILE A 44 7.73 -4.30 -5.61
C ILE A 44 6.65 -4.13 -4.55
N ALA A 45 6.95 -4.48 -3.30
CA ALA A 45 6.02 -4.37 -2.17
C ALA A 45 6.23 -3.07 -1.40
N GLU A 46 5.30 -2.11 -1.55
CA GLU A 46 5.27 -0.81 -0.87
C GLU A 46 4.10 -0.75 0.11
N GLY A 47 4.15 -1.60 1.14
CA GLY A 47 3.19 -1.61 2.24
C GLY A 47 3.66 -0.80 3.45
N LEU A 48 2.82 0.10 3.96
CA LEU A 48 3.10 0.90 5.16
C LEU A 48 1.96 0.81 6.18
N ASN A 49 2.25 0.29 7.37
CA ASN A 49 1.24 0.14 8.42
C ASN A 49 0.56 1.47 8.76
N GLY A 50 -0.76 1.50 8.65
CA GLY A 50 -1.58 2.68 8.94
C GLY A 50 -1.73 3.67 7.80
N ARG A 51 -1.14 3.42 6.61
CA ARG A 51 -1.32 4.28 5.44
C ARG A 51 -2.80 4.44 5.10
N THR A 52 -3.23 5.68 4.94
CA THR A 52 -4.56 6.07 4.46
C THR A 52 -4.51 6.33 2.95
N THR A 53 -5.65 6.51 2.31
CA THR A 53 -5.66 6.93 0.90
C THR A 53 -5.03 8.31 0.71
N ALA A 54 -5.52 9.35 1.39
CA ALA A 54 -5.08 10.73 1.18
C ALA A 54 -5.11 11.61 2.45
N PHE A 55 -5.15 10.99 3.64
CA PHE A 55 -5.41 11.68 4.91
C PHE A 55 -4.22 11.59 5.87
N ASP A 56 -4.04 12.65 6.66
CA ASP A 56 -2.94 12.70 7.62
C ASP A 56 -3.25 11.87 8.87
N ASP A 57 -2.24 11.10 9.30
CA ASP A 57 -2.20 10.41 10.59
C ASP A 57 -0.80 10.58 11.17
N HIS A 58 -0.70 11.36 12.26
CA HIS A 58 0.56 11.69 12.92
C HIS A 58 0.92 10.73 14.07
N LEU A 59 0.18 9.64 14.25
CA LEU A 59 0.36 8.71 15.38
C LEU A 59 1.47 7.67 15.15
N ALA A 60 2.34 7.87 14.16
CA ALA A 60 3.51 7.03 13.90
C ALA A 60 4.67 7.86 13.33
N GLY A 61 5.88 7.32 13.41
CA GLY A 61 7.09 7.96 12.88
C GLY A 61 7.23 7.95 11.35
N ALA A 62 6.12 7.86 10.61
CA ALA A 62 6.10 7.82 9.16
C ALA A 62 4.91 8.63 8.63
N ASP A 63 5.08 9.24 7.45
CA ASP A 63 3.96 9.89 6.75
C ASP A 63 3.02 8.81 6.21
N ARG A 64 1.81 8.77 6.77
CA ARG A 64 0.76 7.81 6.44
C ARG A 64 -0.19 8.33 5.35
N ASN A 65 0.00 9.55 4.85
CA ASN A 65 -0.80 10.08 3.76
C ASN A 65 -0.36 9.46 2.42
N GLY A 66 -1.15 8.53 1.90
CA GLY A 66 -0.85 7.84 0.65
C GLY A 66 -0.60 8.80 -0.52
N ALA A 67 -1.47 9.79 -0.70
CA ALA A 67 -1.38 10.74 -1.80
C ALA A 67 -0.13 11.63 -1.73
N ARG A 68 0.32 12.00 -0.53
CA ARG A 68 1.54 12.80 -0.37
C ARG A 68 2.79 12.01 -0.67
N VAL A 69 2.83 10.74 -0.26
CA VAL A 69 4.03 9.89 -0.39
C VAL A 69 4.13 9.19 -1.75
N LEU A 70 2.99 8.94 -2.42
CA LEU A 70 2.95 8.19 -3.67
C LEU A 70 3.85 8.76 -4.78
N PRO A 71 3.91 10.08 -5.06
CA PRO A 71 4.79 10.61 -6.12
C PRO A 71 6.26 10.26 -5.91
N THR A 72 6.77 10.32 -4.67
CA THR A 72 8.14 9.93 -4.34
C THR A 72 8.37 8.45 -4.60
N VAL A 73 7.41 7.59 -4.23
CA VAL A 73 7.49 6.14 -4.45
C VAL A 73 7.45 5.80 -5.94
N LEU A 74 6.58 6.46 -6.71
CA LEU A 74 6.50 6.28 -8.16
C LEU A 74 7.82 6.64 -8.84
N MET A 75 8.40 7.79 -8.49
CA MET A 75 9.68 8.24 -9.05
C MET A 75 10.87 7.39 -8.58
N THR A 76 10.80 6.79 -7.39
CA THR A 76 11.84 5.89 -6.88
C THR A 76 11.90 4.58 -7.64
N HIS A 77 10.74 4.04 -8.05
CA HIS A 77 10.62 2.72 -8.66
C HIS A 77 10.36 2.74 -10.18
N ALA A 78 10.29 3.92 -10.79
CA ALA A 78 10.12 4.06 -12.23
C ALA A 78 11.28 3.40 -13.02
N PRO A 79 11.02 2.78 -14.19
CA PRO A 79 9.72 2.65 -14.86
C PRO A 79 8.83 1.53 -14.27
N LEU A 80 7.52 1.80 -14.21
CA LEU A 80 6.48 0.87 -13.74
C LEU A 80 5.51 0.54 -14.88
N ASP A 81 5.12 -0.73 -14.99
CA ASP A 81 4.12 -1.19 -15.97
C ASP A 81 2.72 -1.34 -15.38
N LEU A 82 2.61 -1.55 -14.07
CA LEU A 82 1.35 -1.66 -13.34
C LEU A 82 1.51 -1.16 -11.91
N ILE A 83 0.48 -0.51 -11.38
CA ILE A 83 0.35 -0.16 -9.98
C ILE A 83 -0.92 -0.81 -9.44
N VAL A 84 -0.78 -1.61 -8.38
CA VAL A 84 -1.87 -2.20 -7.62
C VAL A 84 -2.01 -1.43 -6.32
N ILE A 85 -3.16 -0.79 -6.12
CA ILE A 85 -3.47 -0.01 -4.91
C ILE A 85 -4.46 -0.79 -4.06
N MET A 86 -4.07 -1.11 -2.83
CA MET A 86 -4.96 -1.72 -1.84
C MET A 86 -4.93 -0.89 -0.55
N LEU A 87 -5.82 0.09 -0.49
CA LEU A 87 -5.96 1.07 0.60
C LEU A 87 -7.45 1.31 0.91
N GLY A 88 -7.71 1.95 2.06
CA GLY A 88 -9.05 2.30 2.54
C GLY A 88 -9.39 1.72 3.90
N SER A 89 -8.64 0.74 4.41
CA SER A 89 -8.89 0.18 5.75
C SER A 89 -8.68 1.23 6.85
N ASN A 90 -7.60 2.02 6.75
CA ASN A 90 -7.27 3.04 7.75
C ASN A 90 -8.18 4.27 7.69
N ASP A 91 -8.71 4.57 6.51
CA ASP A 91 -9.72 5.61 6.28
C ASP A 91 -10.99 5.37 7.10
N MET A 92 -11.29 4.11 7.45
CA MET A 92 -12.46 3.75 8.27
C MET A 92 -12.28 4.05 9.76
N LYS A 93 -11.09 4.45 10.21
CA LYS A 93 -10.88 4.95 11.57
C LYS A 93 -11.68 6.25 11.76
N PRO A 94 -12.50 6.38 12.82
CA PRO A 94 -13.31 7.59 13.02
C PRO A 94 -12.50 8.88 13.15
N TRP A 95 -11.27 8.80 13.68
CA TRP A 95 -10.36 9.96 13.78
C TRP A 95 -9.63 10.31 12.48
N ILE A 96 -9.77 9.49 11.44
CA ILE A 96 -9.37 9.84 10.07
C ILE A 96 -10.58 10.42 9.35
N HIS A 97 -11.64 9.61 9.15
CA HIS A 97 -12.97 10.11 8.81
C HIS A 97 -14.09 9.04 8.94
N GLY A 98 -13.80 7.74 8.83
CA GLY A 98 -14.82 6.69 9.02
C GLY A 98 -15.89 6.58 7.93
N ASN A 99 -15.60 7.07 6.71
CA ASN A 99 -16.60 7.28 5.65
C ASN A 99 -16.14 6.65 4.32
N PRO A 100 -16.88 5.69 3.75
CA PRO A 100 -16.48 5.00 2.52
C PRO A 100 -16.42 5.92 1.29
N VAL A 101 -17.25 6.96 1.22
CA VAL A 101 -17.23 7.93 0.10
C VAL A 101 -15.94 8.74 0.13
N ALA A 102 -15.47 9.16 1.31
CA ALA A 102 -14.21 9.88 1.44
C ALA A 102 -13.00 8.99 1.09
N ALA A 103 -13.01 7.72 1.50
CA ALA A 103 -11.97 6.76 1.08
C ALA A 103 -11.95 6.59 -0.45
N LYS A 104 -13.12 6.50 -1.10
CA LYS A 104 -13.24 6.45 -2.56
C LYS A 104 -12.66 7.70 -3.23
N GLN A 105 -12.87 8.89 -2.67
CA GLN A 105 -12.27 10.12 -3.20
C GLN A 105 -10.75 10.14 -3.03
N GLY A 106 -10.24 9.62 -1.91
CA GLY A 106 -8.80 9.46 -1.76
C GLY A 106 -8.19 8.46 -2.74
N ILE A 107 -8.86 7.33 -3.04
CA ILE A 107 -8.44 6.43 -4.12
C ILE A 107 -8.42 7.15 -5.47
N GLN A 108 -9.46 7.94 -5.79
CA GLN A 108 -9.50 8.75 -7.01
C GLN A 108 -8.27 9.67 -7.10
N ARG A 109 -7.88 10.30 -5.99
CA ARG A 109 -6.69 11.15 -5.94
C ARG A 109 -5.37 10.40 -6.18
N LEU A 110 -5.29 9.11 -5.84
CA LEU A 110 -4.10 8.29 -6.10
C LEU A 110 -3.99 7.83 -7.56
N ILE A 111 -5.09 7.84 -8.30
CA ILE A 111 -5.15 7.46 -9.72
C ILE A 111 -4.76 8.64 -10.63
N GLU A 112 -5.02 9.88 -10.18
CA GLU A 112 -4.70 11.13 -10.89
C GLU A 112 -3.21 11.50 -10.87
#